data_AF-A0A838V4N5-F1
#
_entry.id   AF-A0A838V4N5-F1
#
_cell.length_a   1.000
_cell.length_b   1.000
_cell.length_c   1.000
_cell.angle_alpha   90.00
_cell.angle_beta   90.00
_cell.angle_gamma   90.00
#
_symmetry.space_group_name_H-M   'P 1'
#
loop_
_entity.id
_entity.type
_entity.pdbx_description
1 polymer ?
#
loop_
_entity_poly.entity_id
_entity_poly.type
_entity_poly.pdbx_seq_one_letter_code
_entity_poly.pdbx_strand_id
1 'polypeptide(L)'
;MSGRLPLRILPFDVDSFDWERFESFCLAVVRALPDVKRADRYGKMGEAQRGIDVEADLLDGRKRTVQCRHRKSFNRSHAEKTVAATTYEADELEIWVTCQVGTNASDYIDGLDAWRLETNEGISQRLRGEVPREKARLIVTDAFGASVSRAFLGPDGPVGFVAPDDYFAPFDEPGQLLRHDLPLVGREAELRALIDAARTPSVRVVVQPGRGGIGKTRLLREAARALEEDGKRALFASDGALLTAEVLEDLPLEDTTVFVEDAQRADVGLVPLLATSSRRADPLTIVLATRPAGLDRIAEACSHAGLEPGQRSELPALRALPPAEVGLLAERATG
;
A
#
# COMPACT_ATOMS: atom_id res chain seq x y z
N MET A 1 2.94 21.84 -8.54
CA MET A 1 2.74 21.79 -7.08
C MET A 1 3.78 20.83 -6.53
N SER A 2 4.53 21.24 -5.51
CA SER A 2 5.68 20.48 -5.00
C SER A 2 5.19 19.13 -4.44
N GLY A 3 5.59 18.03 -5.07
CA GLY A 3 5.31 16.68 -4.58
C GLY A 3 5.93 16.55 -3.20
N ARG A 4 5.09 16.54 -2.15
CA ARG A 4 5.57 16.29 -0.80
C ARG A 4 6.05 14.84 -0.77
N LEU A 5 7.35 14.66 -0.59
CA LEU A 5 7.94 13.35 -0.31
C LEU A 5 7.20 12.72 0.88
N PRO A 6 6.96 11.39 0.84
CA PRO A 6 6.28 10.71 1.94
C PRO A 6 7.03 10.95 3.25
N LEU A 7 6.26 11.22 4.29
CA LEU A 7 6.78 11.52 5.61
C LEU A 7 7.46 10.27 6.16
N ARG A 8 8.78 10.32 6.35
CA ARG A 8 9.55 9.17 6.85
C ARG A 8 9.51 9.04 8.36
N ILE A 9 9.50 10.16 9.07
CA ILE A 9 9.52 10.27 10.55
C ILE A 9 8.26 11.04 10.99
N LEU A 10 7.55 10.52 11.98
CA LEU A 10 6.36 11.18 12.53
C LEU A 10 6.71 12.55 13.15
N PRO A 11 5.81 13.54 13.06
CA PRO A 11 6.10 14.91 13.47
C PRO A 11 5.85 15.05 14.98
N PHE A 12 6.69 14.42 15.80
CA PHE A 12 6.55 14.43 17.26
C PHE A 12 6.82 15.80 17.92
N ASP A 13 7.32 16.78 17.16
CA ASP A 13 7.71 18.11 17.63
C ASP A 13 6.61 19.17 17.42
N VAL A 14 5.42 18.79 16.92
CA VAL A 14 4.29 19.71 16.76
C VAL A 14 3.72 20.13 18.11
N ASP A 15 3.38 21.42 18.26
CA ASP A 15 2.93 21.99 19.55
C ASP A 15 1.67 21.31 20.14
N SER A 16 0.84 20.71 19.29
CA SER A 16 -0.37 19.98 19.71
C SER A 16 -0.10 18.56 20.24
N PHE A 17 1.15 18.09 20.18
CA PHE A 17 1.55 16.75 20.59
C PHE A 17 2.40 16.85 21.86
N ASP A 18 1.75 16.68 23.01
CA ASP A 18 2.35 16.78 24.33
C ASP A 18 2.76 15.41 24.89
N TRP A 19 3.26 15.42 26.13
CA TRP A 19 3.75 14.21 26.79
C TRP A 19 2.64 13.18 27.06
N GLU A 20 1.41 13.61 27.41
CA GLU A 20 0.27 12.72 27.62
C GLU A 20 -0.16 12.04 26.31
N ARG A 21 -0.18 12.81 25.22
CA ARG A 21 -0.42 12.26 23.88
C ARG A 21 0.67 11.31 23.46
N PHE A 22 1.94 11.60 23.77
CA PHE A 22 3.04 10.69 23.47
C PHE A 22 2.93 9.36 24.22
N GLU A 23 2.59 9.38 25.51
CA GLU A 23 2.34 8.14 26.27
C GLU A 23 1.14 7.35 25.74
N SER A 24 0.04 8.04 25.40
CA SER A 24 -1.14 7.43 24.76
C SER A 24 -0.76 6.75 23.44
N PHE A 25 0.02 7.46 22.62
CA PHE A 25 0.53 6.97 21.34
C PHE A 25 1.43 5.75 21.53
N CYS A 26 2.42 5.80 22.42
CA CYS A 26 3.33 4.67 22.67
C CYS A 26 2.56 3.43 23.15
N LEU A 27 1.60 3.59 24.07
CA LEU A 27 0.75 2.48 24.49
C LEU A 27 -0.03 1.87 23.31
N ALA A 28 -0.59 2.71 22.44
CA ALA A 28 -1.35 2.24 21.29
C ALA A 28 -0.46 1.49 20.29
N VAL A 29 0.78 1.96 20.07
CA VAL A 29 1.79 1.27 19.26
C VAL A 29 2.13 -0.08 19.88
N VAL A 30 2.50 -0.12 21.16
CA VAL A 30 2.88 -1.35 21.87
C VAL A 30 1.76 -2.39 21.84
N ARG A 31 0.50 -1.99 22.08
CA ARG A 31 -0.66 -2.88 21.98
C ARG A 31 -0.88 -3.46 20.58
N ALA A 32 -0.38 -2.78 19.56
CA ALA A 32 -0.57 -3.18 18.17
C ALA A 32 0.57 -4.04 17.62
N LEU A 33 1.69 -4.16 18.35
CA LEU A 33 2.81 -5.02 17.97
C LEU A 33 2.40 -6.51 17.97
N PRO A 34 2.89 -7.30 17.01
CA PRO A 34 2.44 -8.68 16.79
C PRO A 34 2.91 -9.65 17.88
N ASP A 35 3.96 -9.31 18.63
CA ASP A 35 4.52 -10.08 19.73
C ASP A 35 3.87 -9.77 21.09
N VAL A 36 3.01 -8.75 21.17
CA VAL A 36 2.38 -8.31 22.41
C VAL A 36 1.03 -8.98 22.62
N LYS A 37 0.89 -9.68 23.75
CA LYS A 37 -0.39 -10.29 24.19
C LYS A 37 -1.31 -9.24 24.79
N ARG A 38 -0.75 -8.37 25.64
CA ARG A 38 -1.47 -7.31 26.35
C ARG A 38 -0.49 -6.23 26.76
N ALA A 39 -0.93 -4.97 26.74
CA ALA A 39 -0.17 -3.86 27.31
C ALA A 39 -1.09 -2.84 27.98
N ASP A 40 -0.64 -2.25 29.07
CA ASP A 40 -1.38 -1.27 29.87
C ASP A 40 -0.47 -0.16 30.39
N ARG A 41 -1.06 0.98 30.77
CA ARG A 41 -0.33 2.02 31.50
C ARG A 41 0.03 1.52 32.88
N TYR A 42 1.25 1.82 33.31
CA TYR A 42 1.70 1.47 34.64
C TYR A 42 1.34 2.55 35.67
N GLY A 43 0.46 2.19 36.61
CA GLY A 43 0.02 3.05 37.73
C GLY A 43 -1.04 4.10 37.37
N LYS A 44 -1.65 4.69 38.41
CA LYS A 44 -2.52 5.89 38.28
C LYS A 44 -1.72 7.17 38.57
N MET A 45 -2.20 8.31 38.06
CA MET A 45 -1.63 9.63 38.38
C MET A 45 -1.52 9.82 39.90
N GLY A 46 -0.30 9.95 40.42
CA GLY A 46 -0.03 10.15 41.85
C GLY A 46 0.56 8.93 42.61
N GLU A 47 0.69 7.76 41.98
CA GLU A 47 1.38 6.59 42.57
C GLU A 47 2.87 6.55 42.18
N ALA A 48 3.69 5.82 42.95
CA ALA A 48 5.09 5.60 42.61
C ALA A 48 5.22 4.67 41.40
N GLN A 49 5.34 5.24 40.19
CA GLN A 49 5.30 4.53 38.90
C GLN A 49 6.52 3.63 38.57
N ARG A 50 7.31 3.20 39.57
CA ARG A 50 8.53 2.36 39.41
C ARG A 50 9.46 2.70 38.23
N GLY A 51 9.38 3.93 37.73
CA GLY A 51 10.12 4.41 36.57
C GLY A 51 9.71 3.82 35.22
N ILE A 52 8.46 3.39 35.02
CA ILE A 52 7.95 2.93 33.71
C ILE A 52 6.57 3.54 33.41
N ASP A 53 6.24 3.67 32.12
CA ASP A 53 4.97 4.29 31.68
C ASP A 53 4.02 3.24 31.08
N VAL A 54 4.55 2.22 30.40
CA VAL A 54 3.80 1.09 29.85
C VAL A 54 4.42 -0.23 30.31
N GLU A 55 3.58 -1.19 30.69
CA GLU A 55 3.96 -2.59 30.86
C GLU A 55 3.25 -3.45 29.81
N ALA A 56 3.94 -4.46 29.29
CA ALA A 56 3.43 -5.37 28.27
C ALA A 56 3.81 -6.82 28.57
N ASP A 57 2.82 -7.71 28.48
CA ASP A 57 3.00 -9.15 28.46
C ASP A 57 3.19 -9.58 26.99
N LEU A 58 4.30 -10.26 26.71
CA LEU A 58 4.59 -10.80 25.38
C LEU A 58 3.94 -12.18 25.19
N LEU A 59 3.75 -12.58 23.93
CA LEU A 59 3.15 -13.89 23.58
C LEU A 59 3.98 -15.08 24.07
N ASP A 60 5.29 -14.92 24.19
CA ASP A 60 6.24 -15.94 24.66
C ASP A 60 6.34 -16.00 26.20
N GLY A 61 5.58 -15.17 26.92
CA GLY A 61 5.54 -15.13 28.38
C GLY A 61 6.56 -14.17 29.01
N ARG A 62 7.43 -13.54 28.23
CA ARG A 62 8.31 -12.47 28.72
C ARG A 62 7.55 -11.17 28.97
N LYS A 63 8.17 -10.27 29.74
CA LYS A 63 7.67 -8.93 30.02
C LYS A 63 8.52 -7.86 29.36
N ARG A 64 7.85 -6.90 28.74
CA ARG A 64 8.46 -5.67 28.20
C ARG A 64 7.92 -4.46 28.96
N THR A 65 8.79 -3.49 29.23
CA THR A 65 8.36 -2.18 29.74
C THR A 65 8.84 -1.07 28.81
N VAL A 66 8.07 0.02 28.75
CA VAL A 66 8.43 1.19 27.96
C VAL A 66 8.40 2.44 28.82
N GLN A 67 9.45 3.24 28.70
CA GLN A 67 9.57 4.59 29.23
C GLN A 67 9.40 5.61 28.12
N CYS A 68 8.33 6.39 28.18
CA CYS A 68 8.00 7.41 27.22
C CYS A 68 8.66 8.73 27.64
N ARG A 69 9.59 9.23 26.84
CA ARG A 69 10.35 10.46 27.11
C ARG A 69 10.13 11.49 26.01
N HIS A 70 9.06 12.27 26.15
CA HIS A 70 8.75 13.40 25.28
C HIS A 70 9.73 14.56 25.52
N ARG A 71 10.80 14.67 24.71
CA ARG A 71 11.88 15.65 24.90
C ARG A 71 12.42 16.16 23.57
N LYS A 72 12.81 17.44 23.54
CA LYS A 72 13.52 18.05 22.40
C LYS A 72 14.96 17.54 22.25
N SER A 73 15.56 17.05 23.33
CA SER A 73 16.89 16.45 23.32
C SER A 73 17.03 15.36 24.39
N PHE A 74 17.79 14.32 24.06
CA PHE A 74 18.08 13.21 24.94
C PHE A 74 19.58 12.90 24.89
N ASN A 75 20.25 13.03 26.04
CA ASN A 75 21.70 12.87 26.17
C ASN A 75 22.00 11.78 27.22
N ARG A 76 23.28 11.45 27.40
CA ARG A 76 23.71 10.40 28.32
C ARG A 76 23.22 10.60 29.75
N SER A 77 23.25 11.83 30.28
CA SER A 77 22.75 12.12 31.63
C SER A 77 21.24 11.87 31.75
N HIS A 78 20.46 12.16 30.70
CA HIS A 78 19.05 11.80 30.66
C HIS A 78 18.86 10.29 30.65
N ALA A 79 19.67 9.54 29.88
CA ALA A 79 19.64 8.09 29.83
C ALA A 79 19.95 7.48 31.21
N GLU A 80 21.04 7.89 31.85
CA GLU A 80 21.45 7.42 33.18
C GLU A 80 20.36 7.66 34.24
N LYS A 81 19.73 8.83 34.23
CA LYS A 81 18.61 9.14 35.14
C LYS A 81 17.36 8.30 34.85
N THR A 82 17.09 8.05 33.58
CA THR A 82 15.94 7.24 33.13
C THR A 82 16.12 5.80 33.60
N VAL A 83 17.29 5.22 33.38
CA VAL A 83 17.67 3.88 33.86
C VAL A 83 17.62 3.79 35.38
N ALA A 84 18.22 4.75 36.09
CA ALA A 84 18.27 4.74 37.55
C ALA A 84 16.90 4.88 38.24
N ALA A 85 15.91 5.46 37.55
CA ALA A 85 14.54 5.58 38.07
C ALA A 85 13.76 4.27 37.97
N THR A 86 14.20 3.34 37.11
CA THR A 86 13.50 2.08 36.85
C THR A 86 13.82 1.06 37.92
N THR A 87 12.78 0.65 38.64
CA THR A 87 12.85 -0.38 39.71
C THR A 87 11.97 -1.59 39.38
N TYR A 88 11.30 -1.56 38.23
CA TYR A 88 10.51 -2.68 37.73
C TYR A 88 11.43 -3.71 37.05
N GLU A 89 11.30 -4.98 37.42
CA GLU A 89 12.03 -6.09 36.80
C GLU A 89 11.22 -6.63 35.61
N ALA A 90 11.83 -6.65 34.43
CA ALA A 90 11.26 -7.16 33.19
C ALA A 90 12.36 -7.75 32.30
N ASP A 91 11.99 -8.61 31.36
CA ASP A 91 12.91 -9.26 30.42
C ASP A 91 13.39 -8.28 29.33
N GLU A 92 12.58 -7.26 29.02
CA GLU A 92 12.91 -6.22 28.04
C GLU A 92 12.54 -4.82 28.59
N LEU A 93 13.51 -3.91 28.54
CA LEU A 93 13.40 -2.55 29.05
C LEU A 93 13.64 -1.56 27.90
N GLU A 94 12.63 -0.80 27.51
CA GLU A 94 12.74 0.13 26.38
C GLU A 94 12.59 1.59 26.82
N ILE A 95 13.39 2.48 26.25
CA ILE A 95 13.25 3.93 26.37
C ILE A 95 12.85 4.47 25.00
N TRP A 96 11.69 5.12 24.92
CA TRP A 96 11.17 5.70 23.69
C TRP A 96 11.23 7.22 23.77
N VAL A 97 11.89 7.86 22.81
CA VAL A 97 12.11 9.32 22.79
C VAL A 97 11.60 9.96 21.51
N THR A 98 11.12 11.20 21.62
CA THR A 98 10.61 11.98 20.47
C THR A 98 11.68 12.71 19.66
N CYS A 99 12.96 12.49 19.94
CA CYS A 99 14.07 13.16 19.27
C CYS A 99 15.12 12.17 18.77
N GLN A 100 16.01 12.66 17.91
CA GLN A 100 17.25 11.97 17.59
C GLN A 100 18.18 11.96 18.79
N VAL A 101 18.99 10.90 18.90
CA VAL A 101 19.89 10.67 20.03
C VAL A 101 21.32 10.53 19.52
N GLY A 102 22.25 11.20 20.20
CA GLY A 102 23.68 11.11 19.90
C GLY A 102 24.31 9.83 20.45
N THR A 103 25.42 9.40 19.86
CA THR A 103 26.11 8.13 20.15
C THR A 103 26.40 7.93 21.63
N ASN A 104 26.84 8.95 22.38
CA ASN A 104 27.13 8.82 23.81
C ASN A 104 25.98 8.28 24.67
N ALA A 105 24.73 8.55 24.30
CA ALA A 105 23.57 8.05 25.02
C ALA A 105 23.14 6.67 24.49
N SER A 106 23.20 6.46 23.17
CA SER A 106 22.97 5.15 22.55
C SER A 106 23.97 4.11 23.06
N ASP A 107 25.28 4.39 22.98
CA ASP A 107 26.36 3.51 23.44
C ASP A 107 26.22 3.17 24.94
N TYR A 108 25.72 4.10 25.74
CA TYR A 108 25.44 3.85 27.16
C TYR A 108 24.28 2.85 27.33
N ILE A 109 23.18 3.01 26.60
CA ILE A 109 22.01 2.12 26.70
C ILE A 109 22.33 0.74 26.10
N ASP A 110 23.01 0.70 24.95
CA ASP A 110 23.41 -0.55 24.28
C ASP A 110 24.40 -1.38 25.13
N GLY A 111 25.12 -0.73 26.04
CA GLY A 111 26.01 -1.39 27.00
C GLY A 111 25.30 -2.01 28.21
N LEU A 112 23.98 -1.84 28.36
CA LEU A 112 23.20 -2.37 29.46
C LEU A 112 22.40 -3.61 29.03
N ASP A 113 22.31 -4.60 29.91
CA ASP A 113 21.55 -5.82 29.63
C ASP A 113 20.04 -5.57 29.61
N ALA A 114 19.31 -6.23 28.71
CA ALA A 114 17.88 -6.06 28.45
C ALA A 114 17.39 -4.66 28.00
N TRP A 115 18.25 -3.65 27.96
CA TRP A 115 17.87 -2.28 27.59
C TRP A 115 17.91 -2.02 26.09
N ARG A 116 16.94 -1.23 25.60
CA ARG A 116 16.90 -0.72 24.23
C ARG A 116 16.45 0.74 24.18
N LEU A 117 16.94 1.46 23.18
CA LEU A 117 16.54 2.84 22.89
C LEU A 117 15.79 2.90 21.56
N GLU A 118 14.59 3.47 21.57
CA GLU A 118 13.81 3.78 20.38
C GLU A 118 13.75 5.30 20.19
N THR A 119 14.37 5.79 19.11
CA THR A 119 14.34 7.20 18.74
C THR A 119 13.07 7.54 17.97
N ASN A 120 12.84 8.82 17.67
CA ASN A 120 11.74 9.23 16.79
C ASN A 120 11.70 8.45 15.47
N GLU A 121 12.88 8.19 14.89
CA GLU A 121 13.03 7.38 13.69
C GLU A 121 12.75 5.91 13.96
N GLY A 122 13.29 5.34 15.04
CA GLY A 122 13.04 3.95 15.45
C GLY A 122 11.55 3.66 15.64
N ILE A 123 10.87 4.50 16.44
CA ILE A 123 9.42 4.42 16.67
C ILE A 123 8.64 4.50 15.35
N SER A 124 9.03 5.42 14.46
CA SER A 124 8.39 5.58 13.15
C SER A 124 8.58 4.34 12.26
N GLN A 125 9.79 3.79 12.22
CA GLN A 125 10.10 2.59 11.44
C GLN A 125 9.35 1.37 11.99
N ARG A 126 9.32 1.21 13.31
CA ARG A 126 8.61 0.13 13.99
C ARG A 126 7.11 0.15 13.72
N LEU A 127 6.49 1.33 13.80
CA LEU A 127 5.08 1.51 13.45
C LEU A 127 4.78 1.18 11.98
N ARG A 128 5.70 1.48 11.05
CA ARG A 128 5.50 1.18 9.63
C ARG A 128 5.79 -0.29 9.29
N GLY A 129 6.77 -0.90 9.94
CA GLY A 129 7.30 -2.22 9.59
C GLY A 129 6.69 -3.38 10.36
N GLU A 130 6.32 -3.17 11.63
CA GLU A 130 5.90 -4.26 12.53
C GLU A 130 4.41 -4.20 12.88
N VAL A 131 3.82 -3.01 12.93
CA VAL A 131 2.39 -2.86 13.26
C VAL A 131 1.52 -3.12 12.02
N PRO A 132 0.44 -3.93 12.13
CA PRO A 132 -0.50 -4.11 11.03
C PRO A 132 -1.03 -2.79 10.48
N ARG A 133 -1.01 -2.62 9.16
CA ARG A 133 -1.26 -1.35 8.46
C ARG A 133 -2.52 -0.62 8.91
N GLU A 134 -3.62 -1.36 9.10
CA GLU A 134 -4.89 -0.78 9.55
C GLU A 134 -4.79 -0.20 10.98
N LYS A 135 -4.16 -0.94 11.91
CA LYS A 135 -3.92 -0.45 13.28
C LYS A 135 -2.98 0.76 13.25
N ALA A 136 -1.92 0.71 12.45
CA ALA A 136 -1.00 1.84 12.30
C ALA A 136 -1.73 3.10 11.82
N ARG A 137 -2.65 2.96 10.85
CA ARG A 137 -3.47 4.07 10.35
C ARG A 137 -4.35 4.69 11.45
N LEU A 138 -5.04 3.86 12.24
CA LEU A 138 -5.86 4.34 13.35
C LEU A 138 -5.02 5.10 14.38
N ILE A 139 -3.87 4.55 14.75
CA ILE A 139 -2.94 5.16 15.72
C ILE A 139 -2.43 6.51 15.23
N VAL A 140 -1.96 6.60 13.97
CA VAL A 140 -1.42 7.85 13.42
C VAL A 140 -2.52 8.89 13.23
N THR A 141 -3.72 8.47 12.79
CA THR A 141 -4.86 9.37 12.59
C THR A 141 -5.33 9.98 13.91
N ASP A 142 -5.41 9.19 14.98
CA ASP A 142 -5.80 9.68 16.32
C ASP A 142 -4.75 10.65 16.90
N ALA A 143 -3.47 10.31 16.76
CA ALA A 143 -2.38 11.08 17.32
C ALA A 143 -2.08 12.38 16.56
N PHE A 144 -2.10 12.34 15.22
CA PHE A 144 -1.58 13.41 14.35
C PHE A 144 -2.56 13.88 13.27
N GLY A 145 -3.72 13.23 13.15
CA GLY A 145 -4.75 13.55 12.15
C GLY A 145 -4.56 12.84 10.81
N ALA A 146 -5.63 12.82 10.02
CA ALA A 146 -5.71 12.11 8.74
C ALA A 146 -4.66 12.57 7.72
N SER A 147 -4.31 13.86 7.72
CA SER A 147 -3.29 14.41 6.81
C SER A 147 -1.89 13.81 7.06
N VAL A 148 -1.49 13.68 8.33
CA VAL A 148 -0.22 13.05 8.70
C VAL A 148 -0.27 11.55 8.44
N SER A 149 -1.38 10.89 8.76
CA SER A 149 -1.57 9.46 8.44
C SER A 149 -1.35 9.18 6.96
N ARG A 150 -1.97 9.98 6.07
CA ARG A 150 -1.81 9.83 4.63
C ARG A 150 -0.37 10.08 4.17
N ALA A 151 0.27 11.13 4.68
CA ALA A 151 1.66 11.43 4.33
C ALA A 151 2.64 10.36 4.82
N PHE A 152 2.36 9.72 5.95
CA PHE A 152 3.25 8.77 6.63
C PHE A 152 3.07 7.31 6.18
N LEU A 153 1.82 6.89 5.95
CA LEU A 153 1.44 5.51 5.59
C LEU A 153 1.00 5.37 4.14
N GLY A 154 0.69 6.46 3.44
CA GLY A 154 0.08 6.43 2.10
C GLY A 154 -1.45 6.54 2.13
N PRO A 155 -2.13 6.43 0.97
CA PRO A 155 -3.57 6.63 0.85
C PRO A 155 -4.42 5.66 1.69
N ASP A 156 -5.65 6.10 1.98
CA ASP A 156 -6.67 5.35 2.70
C ASP A 156 -7.34 4.33 1.76
N GLY A 157 -7.25 3.03 2.08
CA GLY A 157 -7.83 1.95 1.29
C GLY A 157 -6.80 0.99 0.71
N PRO A 158 -7.22 -0.02 -0.09
CA PRO A 158 -6.29 -0.81 -0.88
C PRO A 158 -5.45 0.12 -1.76
N VAL A 159 -4.19 -0.26 -1.98
CA VAL A 159 -3.30 0.46 -2.91
C VAL A 159 -4.05 0.59 -4.24
N GLY A 160 -4.22 1.80 -4.77
CA GLY A 160 -5.04 2.01 -5.97
C GLY A 160 -4.52 1.25 -7.19
N PHE A 161 -3.19 1.17 -7.30
CA PHE A 161 -2.49 0.51 -8.39
C PHE A 161 -1.36 -0.37 -7.88
N VAL A 162 -1.24 -1.58 -8.42
CA VAL A 162 -0.18 -2.54 -8.08
C VAL A 162 0.56 -2.98 -9.33
N ALA A 163 1.79 -3.47 -9.18
CA ALA A 163 2.55 -4.05 -10.29
C ALA A 163 1.89 -5.35 -10.78
N PRO A 164 2.11 -5.78 -12.03
CA PRO A 164 1.51 -7.01 -12.55
C PRO A 164 1.80 -8.23 -11.67
N ASP A 165 3.04 -8.41 -11.21
CA ASP A 165 3.40 -9.56 -10.37
C ASP A 165 2.62 -9.58 -9.05
N ASP A 166 2.45 -8.43 -8.38
CA ASP A 166 1.65 -8.31 -7.15
C ASP A 166 0.16 -8.56 -7.40
N TYR A 167 -0.37 -8.08 -8.54
CA TYR A 167 -1.75 -8.31 -8.94
C TYR A 167 -2.04 -9.80 -9.19
N PHE A 168 -1.11 -10.50 -9.86
CA PHE A 168 -1.30 -11.88 -10.26
C PHE A 168 -0.89 -12.92 -9.21
N ALA A 169 -0.10 -12.53 -8.20
CA ALA A 169 0.37 -13.43 -7.14
C ALA A 169 -0.73 -14.32 -6.51
N PRO A 170 -1.94 -13.81 -6.17
CA PRO A 170 -3.00 -14.65 -5.60
C PRO A 170 -3.55 -15.72 -6.56
N PHE A 171 -3.44 -15.50 -7.87
CA PHE A 171 -3.95 -16.41 -8.91
C PHE A 171 -2.93 -17.47 -9.34
N ASP A 172 -1.68 -17.28 -8.96
CA ASP A 172 -0.57 -18.19 -9.27
C ASP A 172 -0.35 -19.26 -8.18
N GLU A 173 -1.12 -19.20 -7.09
CA GLU A 173 -1.06 -20.20 -6.02
C GLU A 173 -1.52 -21.59 -6.50
N PRO A 174 -0.74 -22.66 -6.22
CA PRO A 174 -1.14 -24.03 -6.55
C PRO A 174 -2.49 -24.39 -5.91
N GLY A 175 -3.43 -24.90 -6.71
CA GLY A 175 -4.75 -25.35 -6.25
C GLY A 175 -5.90 -24.37 -6.49
N GLN A 176 -5.63 -23.18 -7.06
CA GLN A 176 -6.69 -22.27 -7.50
C GLN A 176 -7.45 -22.83 -8.71
N LEU A 177 -8.78 -22.66 -8.71
CA LEU A 177 -9.64 -23.06 -9.84
C LEU A 177 -9.40 -22.21 -11.10
N LEU A 178 -8.97 -20.96 -10.93
CA LEU A 178 -8.64 -20.01 -11.99
C LEU A 178 -7.14 -19.75 -11.98
N ARG A 179 -6.39 -20.61 -12.66
CA ARG A 179 -4.94 -20.48 -12.84
C ARG A 179 -4.63 -19.48 -13.94
N HIS A 180 -3.93 -18.40 -13.60
CA HIS A 180 -3.51 -17.39 -14.56
C HIS A 180 -2.04 -17.50 -14.95
N ASP A 181 -1.31 -18.53 -14.49
CA ASP A 181 0.05 -18.86 -14.87
C ASP A 181 0.14 -19.67 -16.18
N LEU A 182 -0.95 -20.32 -16.59
CA LEU A 182 -1.07 -21.08 -17.85
C LEU A 182 -0.78 -20.22 -19.10
N PRO A 183 0.00 -20.72 -20.08
CA PRO A 183 0.37 -19.95 -21.27
C PRO A 183 -0.85 -19.48 -22.07
N LEU A 184 -0.72 -18.32 -22.72
CA LEU A 184 -1.72 -17.84 -23.65
C LEU A 184 -1.73 -18.73 -24.91
N VAL A 185 -2.91 -19.21 -25.29
CA VAL A 185 -3.12 -20.08 -26.46
C VAL A 185 -4.22 -19.49 -27.31
N GLY A 186 -3.97 -19.32 -28.62
CA GLY A 186 -5.03 -19.02 -29.59
C GLY A 186 -5.55 -17.57 -29.53
N ARG A 187 -4.75 -16.67 -28.97
CA ARG A 187 -5.09 -15.25 -28.75
C ARG A 187 -4.04 -14.30 -29.28
N GLU A 188 -3.16 -14.77 -30.15
CA GLU A 188 -2.01 -14.01 -30.64
C GLU A 188 -2.46 -12.79 -31.45
N ALA A 189 -3.59 -12.90 -32.17
CA ALA A 189 -4.16 -11.79 -32.94
C ALA A 189 -4.76 -10.72 -32.00
N GLU A 190 -5.54 -11.14 -31.00
CA GLU A 190 -6.14 -10.23 -30.03
C GLU A 190 -5.09 -9.57 -29.14
N LEU A 191 -4.06 -10.31 -28.72
CA LEU A 191 -2.93 -9.77 -27.95
C LEU A 191 -2.22 -8.69 -28.76
N ARG A 192 -1.91 -8.98 -30.02
CA ARG A 192 -1.27 -8.00 -30.93
C ARG A 192 -2.13 -6.75 -31.09
N ALA A 193 -3.42 -6.91 -31.36
CA ALA A 193 -4.33 -5.78 -31.53
C ALA A 193 -4.41 -4.90 -30.26
N LEU A 194 -4.39 -5.51 -29.08
CA LEU A 194 -4.42 -4.80 -27.82
C LEU A 194 -3.12 -4.03 -27.55
N ILE A 195 -1.97 -4.66 -27.79
CA ILE A 195 -0.66 -4.02 -27.68
C ILE A 195 -0.53 -2.87 -28.68
N ASP A 196 -0.89 -3.09 -29.95
CA ASP A 196 -0.80 -2.08 -31.01
C ASP A 196 -1.70 -0.86 -30.69
N ALA A 197 -2.90 -1.10 -30.19
CA ALA A 197 -3.79 -0.03 -29.73
C ALA A 197 -3.18 0.75 -28.55
N ALA A 198 -2.60 0.05 -27.56
CA ALA A 198 -1.98 0.68 -26.39
C ALA A 198 -0.68 1.44 -26.71
N ARG A 199 0.01 1.07 -27.80
CA ARG A 199 1.20 1.76 -28.32
C ARG A 199 0.86 2.97 -29.18
N THR A 200 -0.37 3.08 -29.70
CA THR A 200 -0.75 4.16 -30.61
C THR A 200 -0.76 5.50 -29.86
N PRO A 201 0.08 6.50 -30.23
CA PRO A 201 0.27 7.71 -29.42
C PRO A 201 -0.98 8.58 -29.21
N SER A 202 -1.93 8.54 -30.15
CA SER A 202 -3.19 9.26 -30.04
C SER A 202 -4.19 8.55 -29.12
N VAL A 203 -4.05 7.24 -28.91
CA VAL A 203 -4.95 6.43 -28.11
C VAL A 203 -4.60 6.59 -26.63
N ARG A 204 -5.60 6.98 -25.86
CA ARG A 204 -5.53 7.13 -24.39
C ARG A 204 -6.27 6.00 -23.68
N VAL A 205 -7.29 5.44 -24.32
CA VAL A 205 -8.15 4.39 -23.76
C VAL A 205 -8.30 3.26 -24.76
N VAL A 206 -7.99 2.04 -24.36
CA VAL A 206 -8.25 0.80 -25.10
C VAL A 206 -9.34 0.03 -24.37
N VAL A 207 -10.40 -0.39 -25.06
CA VAL A 207 -11.49 -1.17 -24.48
C VAL A 207 -11.47 -2.57 -25.06
N GLN A 208 -11.32 -3.57 -24.21
CA GLN A 208 -11.35 -4.99 -24.57
C GLN A 208 -12.62 -5.66 -24.01
N PRO A 209 -13.70 -5.75 -24.81
CA PRO A 209 -14.91 -6.45 -24.41
C PRO A 209 -14.72 -7.97 -24.44
N GLY A 210 -15.45 -8.67 -23.56
CA GLY A 210 -15.50 -10.13 -23.55
C GLY A 210 -16.41 -10.67 -22.45
N ARG A 211 -17.05 -11.82 -22.70
CA ARG A 211 -17.92 -12.49 -21.71
C ARG A 211 -17.12 -12.92 -20.46
N GLY A 212 -17.80 -13.21 -19.37
CA GLY A 212 -17.16 -13.76 -18.15
C GLY A 212 -16.47 -15.09 -18.46
N GLY A 213 -15.29 -15.33 -17.86
CA GLY A 213 -14.52 -16.56 -18.06
C GLY A 213 -13.87 -16.74 -19.43
N ILE A 214 -13.95 -15.76 -20.34
CA ILE A 214 -13.44 -15.90 -21.71
C ILE A 214 -11.91 -15.79 -21.86
N GLY A 215 -11.21 -15.46 -20.77
CA GLY A 215 -9.75 -15.29 -20.74
C GLY A 215 -9.23 -13.84 -20.84
N LYS A 216 -10.05 -12.83 -20.54
CA LYS A 216 -9.60 -11.41 -20.54
C LYS A 216 -8.39 -11.19 -19.62
N THR A 217 -8.45 -11.71 -18.40
CA THR A 217 -7.39 -11.57 -17.39
C THR A 217 -6.05 -12.11 -17.85
N ARG A 218 -6.04 -13.27 -18.53
CA ARG A 218 -4.80 -13.81 -19.11
C ARG A 218 -4.30 -12.97 -20.29
N LEU A 219 -5.21 -12.46 -21.13
CA LEU A 219 -4.84 -11.56 -22.22
C LEU A 219 -4.20 -10.26 -21.70
N LEU A 220 -4.78 -9.66 -20.65
CA LEU A 220 -4.22 -8.47 -20.02
C LEU A 220 -2.85 -8.73 -19.39
N ARG A 221 -2.66 -9.89 -18.74
CA ARG A 221 -1.36 -10.29 -18.18
C ARG A 221 -0.26 -10.31 -19.23
N GLU A 222 -0.51 -10.96 -20.37
CA GLU A 222 0.48 -11.04 -21.44
C GLU A 222 0.72 -9.68 -22.10
N ALA A 223 -0.31 -8.85 -22.22
CA ALA A 223 -0.15 -7.51 -22.73
C ALA A 223 0.67 -6.62 -21.81
N ALA A 224 0.46 -6.71 -20.49
CA ALA A 224 1.27 -6.00 -19.51
C ALA A 224 2.75 -6.36 -19.64
N ARG A 225 3.07 -7.66 -19.71
CA ARG A 225 4.45 -8.14 -19.92
C ARG A 225 5.06 -7.59 -21.21
N ALA A 226 4.35 -7.68 -22.33
CA ALA A 226 4.87 -7.19 -23.61
C ALA A 226 5.10 -5.68 -23.63
N LEU A 227 4.26 -4.89 -22.93
CA LEU A 227 4.45 -3.44 -22.81
C LEU A 227 5.60 -3.08 -21.86
N GLU A 228 5.83 -3.88 -20.81
CA GLU A 228 6.99 -3.74 -19.92
C GLU A 228 8.30 -4.03 -20.64
N GLU A 229 8.33 -5.03 -21.53
CA GLU A 229 9.48 -5.32 -22.39
C GLU A 229 9.80 -4.15 -23.34
N ASP A 230 8.81 -3.35 -23.72
CA ASP A 230 9.01 -2.12 -24.49
C ASP A 230 9.49 -0.93 -23.65
N GLY A 231 9.67 -1.12 -22.34
CA GLY A 231 10.06 -0.07 -21.40
C GLY A 231 8.91 0.81 -20.91
N LYS A 232 7.65 0.44 -21.16
CA LYS A 232 6.49 1.12 -20.54
C LYS A 232 6.23 0.52 -19.17
N ARG A 233 5.79 1.34 -18.21
CA ARG A 233 5.35 0.79 -16.92
C ARG A 233 3.95 0.20 -17.03
N ALA A 234 3.74 -1.02 -16.55
CA ALA A 234 2.39 -1.57 -16.39
C ALA A 234 1.92 -1.48 -14.93
N LEU A 235 0.65 -1.14 -14.73
CA LEU A 235 0.00 -1.13 -13.41
C LEU A 235 -1.42 -1.69 -13.53
N PHE A 236 -1.87 -2.43 -12.53
CA PHE A 236 -3.25 -2.90 -12.43
C PHE A 236 -4.00 -2.15 -11.35
N ALA A 237 -5.22 -1.72 -11.63
CA ALA A 237 -6.13 -1.24 -10.60
C ALA A 237 -6.48 -2.38 -9.65
N SER A 238 -6.24 -2.19 -8.36
CA SER A 238 -6.54 -3.23 -7.36
C SER A 238 -8.03 -3.52 -7.27
N ASP A 239 -8.40 -4.77 -7.01
CA ASP A 239 -9.80 -5.10 -6.81
C ASP A 239 -10.36 -4.38 -5.57
N GLY A 240 -11.58 -3.85 -5.71
CA GLY A 240 -12.24 -3.05 -4.69
C GLY A 240 -11.66 -1.65 -4.47
N ALA A 241 -10.63 -1.22 -5.23
CA ALA A 241 -10.13 0.14 -5.14
C ALA A 241 -11.06 1.14 -5.83
N LEU A 242 -11.43 2.21 -5.11
CA LEU A 242 -12.11 3.36 -5.69
C LEU A 242 -11.06 4.35 -6.21
N LEU A 243 -11.01 4.55 -7.53
CA LEU A 243 -10.04 5.42 -8.20
C LEU A 243 -10.47 6.89 -8.10
N THR A 244 -10.27 7.49 -6.93
CA THR A 244 -10.53 8.92 -6.71
C THR A 244 -9.39 9.79 -7.26
N ALA A 245 -9.61 11.10 -7.40
CA ALA A 245 -8.57 12.03 -7.86
C ALA A 245 -7.28 11.94 -7.02
N GLU A 246 -7.43 11.71 -5.72
CA GLU A 246 -6.37 11.55 -4.73
C GLU A 246 -5.50 10.31 -4.99
N VAL A 247 -6.12 9.17 -5.33
CA VAL A 247 -5.40 7.92 -5.64
C VAL A 247 -4.60 8.06 -6.94
N LEU A 248 -5.10 8.87 -7.87
CA LEU A 248 -4.44 9.12 -9.16
C LEU A 248 -3.21 10.01 -9.03
N GLU A 249 -3.03 10.73 -7.91
CA GLU A 249 -1.80 11.49 -7.63
C GLU A 249 -0.58 10.57 -7.46
N ASP A 250 -0.80 9.30 -7.10
CA ASP A 250 0.25 8.29 -6.91
C ASP A 250 0.69 7.63 -8.23
N LEU A 251 0.03 7.94 -9.36
CA LEU A 251 0.42 7.40 -10.65
C LEU A 251 1.81 7.91 -11.07
N PRO A 252 2.72 7.03 -11.52
CA PRO A 252 4.02 7.43 -12.03
C PRO A 252 3.90 8.46 -13.13
N LEU A 253 4.83 9.42 -13.21
CA LEU A 253 4.88 10.45 -14.25
C LEU A 253 5.47 9.96 -15.59
N GLU A 254 6.11 8.79 -15.60
CA GLU A 254 6.63 8.09 -16.78
C GLU A 254 5.52 7.47 -17.67
N ASP A 255 5.88 7.02 -18.89
CA ASP A 255 4.94 6.34 -19.83
C ASP A 255 4.38 5.08 -19.15
N THR A 256 3.11 5.15 -18.79
CA THR A 256 2.45 4.15 -17.95
C THR A 256 1.18 3.64 -18.64
N THR A 257 0.98 2.33 -18.61
CA THR A 257 -0.26 1.66 -18.99
C THR A 257 -0.97 1.12 -17.74
N VAL A 258 -2.19 1.59 -17.51
CA VAL A 258 -3.05 1.16 -16.40
C VAL A 258 -4.10 0.18 -16.92
N PHE A 259 -4.15 -1.01 -16.33
CA PHE A 259 -5.13 -2.04 -16.62
C PHE A 259 -6.25 -2.03 -15.57
N VAL A 260 -7.50 -2.02 -16.03
CA VAL A 260 -8.69 -2.06 -15.17
C VAL A 260 -9.54 -3.26 -15.58
N GLU A 261 -9.63 -4.24 -14.68
CA GLU A 261 -10.54 -5.38 -14.81
C GLU A 261 -11.97 -4.98 -14.40
N ASP A 262 -12.96 -5.61 -15.04
CA ASP A 262 -14.39 -5.37 -14.80
C ASP A 262 -14.78 -3.87 -14.73
N ALA A 263 -14.23 -3.07 -15.65
CA ALA A 263 -14.33 -1.60 -15.68
C ALA A 263 -15.76 -1.04 -15.74
N GLN A 264 -16.76 -1.87 -16.06
CA GLN A 264 -18.19 -1.50 -16.06
C GLN A 264 -18.79 -1.26 -14.66
N ARG A 265 -18.06 -1.62 -13.60
CA ARG A 265 -18.48 -1.47 -12.21
C ARG A 265 -18.63 0.00 -11.82
N ALA A 266 -19.73 0.35 -11.14
CA ALA A 266 -20.02 1.74 -10.78
C ALA A 266 -19.10 2.30 -9.69
N ASP A 267 -18.58 1.40 -8.84
CA ASP A 267 -17.75 1.68 -7.67
C ASP A 267 -16.26 1.79 -7.99
N VAL A 268 -15.85 1.68 -9.25
CA VAL A 268 -14.43 1.78 -9.66
C VAL A 268 -13.94 3.23 -9.70
N GLY A 269 -14.81 4.23 -9.92
CA GLY A 269 -14.37 5.61 -10.10
C GLY A 269 -13.67 5.86 -11.44
N LEU A 270 -14.23 5.33 -12.53
CA LEU A 270 -13.59 5.36 -13.84
C LEU A 270 -13.39 6.79 -14.41
N VAL A 271 -14.33 7.71 -14.17
CA VAL A 271 -14.30 9.07 -14.75
C VAL A 271 -13.04 9.85 -14.33
N PRO A 272 -12.68 9.94 -13.02
CA PRO A 272 -11.41 10.53 -12.61
C PRO A 272 -10.18 9.97 -13.35
N LEU A 273 -10.06 8.63 -13.46
CA LEU A 273 -8.93 7.98 -14.13
C LEU A 273 -8.85 8.39 -15.61
N LEU A 274 -9.97 8.29 -16.32
CA LEU A 274 -10.07 8.67 -17.73
C LEU A 274 -9.73 10.15 -17.95
N ALA A 275 -10.21 11.02 -17.05
CA ALA A 275 -9.98 12.46 -17.16
C ALA A 275 -8.52 12.84 -16.84
N THR A 276 -7.84 12.07 -15.99
CA THR A 276 -6.39 12.22 -15.78
C THR A 276 -5.61 11.83 -17.03
N SER A 277 -5.95 10.72 -17.68
CA SER A 277 -5.31 10.30 -18.94
C SER A 277 -5.53 11.29 -20.08
N SER A 278 -6.72 11.90 -20.20
CA SER A 278 -7.00 12.88 -21.26
C SER A 278 -6.23 14.19 -21.11
N ARG A 279 -5.95 14.63 -19.87
CA ARG A 279 -5.27 15.90 -19.59
C ARG A 279 -3.76 15.81 -19.46
N ARG A 280 -3.21 14.62 -19.29
CA ARG A 280 -1.78 14.45 -18.97
C ARG A 280 -0.90 14.66 -20.21
N ALA A 281 0.16 15.43 -20.03
CA ALA A 281 1.15 15.67 -21.07
C ALA A 281 1.93 14.39 -21.41
N ASP A 282 2.41 13.69 -20.38
CA ASP A 282 3.05 12.38 -20.54
C ASP A 282 2.04 11.29 -20.93
N PRO A 283 2.46 10.26 -21.69
CA PRO A 283 1.57 9.15 -22.06
C PRO A 283 1.08 8.37 -20.83
N LEU A 284 -0.23 8.44 -20.58
CA LEU A 284 -0.95 7.54 -19.69
C LEU A 284 -2.01 6.83 -20.52
N THR A 285 -1.80 5.54 -20.81
CA THR A 285 -2.75 4.71 -21.54
C THR A 285 -3.55 3.87 -20.56
N ILE A 286 -4.85 3.75 -20.78
CA ILE A 286 -5.75 2.97 -19.93
C ILE A 286 -6.33 1.81 -20.74
N VAL A 287 -6.15 0.58 -20.28
CA VAL A 287 -6.74 -0.62 -20.87
C VAL A 287 -7.89 -1.10 -19.98
N LEU A 288 -9.11 -1.07 -20.53
CA LEU A 288 -10.34 -1.44 -19.84
C LEU A 288 -10.82 -2.81 -20.32
N ALA A 289 -10.80 -3.81 -19.46
CA ALA A 289 -11.53 -5.05 -19.68
C ALA A 289 -12.97 -4.89 -19.22
N THR A 290 -13.91 -5.28 -20.07
CA THR A 290 -15.34 -5.11 -19.78
C THR A 290 -16.19 -6.25 -20.32
N ARG A 291 -17.40 -6.36 -19.78
CA ARG A 291 -18.46 -7.19 -20.37
C ARG A 291 -19.15 -6.40 -21.49
N PRO A 292 -19.69 -7.06 -22.54
CA PRO A 292 -20.40 -6.35 -23.62
C PRO A 292 -21.51 -5.42 -23.13
N ALA A 293 -22.25 -5.81 -22.07
CA ALA A 293 -23.30 -5.00 -21.47
C ALA A 293 -22.80 -3.71 -20.76
N GLY A 294 -21.49 -3.60 -20.52
CA GLY A 294 -20.85 -2.45 -19.90
C GLY A 294 -20.29 -1.42 -20.87
N LEU A 295 -20.38 -1.66 -22.19
CA LEU A 295 -19.80 -0.79 -23.20
C LEU A 295 -20.42 0.60 -23.21
N ASP A 296 -21.75 0.70 -23.07
CA ASP A 296 -22.45 1.99 -23.05
C ASP A 296 -22.01 2.84 -21.85
N ARG A 297 -21.86 2.23 -20.67
CA ARG A 297 -21.34 2.92 -19.47
C ARG A 297 -19.90 3.41 -19.66
N ILE A 298 -19.04 2.61 -20.29
CA ILE A 298 -17.67 3.03 -20.58
C ILE A 298 -17.67 4.19 -21.57
N ALA A 299 -18.52 4.13 -22.60
CA ALA A 299 -18.68 5.21 -23.56
C ALA A 299 -19.11 6.51 -22.89
N GLU A 300 -20.13 6.43 -22.03
CA GLU A 300 -20.61 7.56 -21.22
C GLU A 300 -19.49 8.11 -20.31
N ALA A 301 -18.72 7.25 -19.64
CA ALA A 301 -17.61 7.67 -18.80
C ALA A 301 -16.51 8.37 -19.60
N CYS A 302 -16.18 7.89 -20.81
CA CYS A 302 -15.24 8.54 -21.72
C CYS A 302 -15.72 9.93 -22.13
N SER A 303 -16.99 10.07 -22.49
CA SER A 303 -17.58 11.37 -22.83
C SER A 303 -17.55 12.35 -21.65
N HIS A 304 -17.88 11.91 -20.44
CA HIS A 304 -17.79 12.74 -19.23
C HIS A 304 -16.36 13.17 -18.89
N ALA A 305 -15.38 12.32 -19.20
CA ALA A 305 -13.96 12.61 -18.99
C ALA A 305 -13.34 13.53 -20.08
N GLY A 306 -14.13 13.91 -21.10
CA GLY A 306 -13.67 14.77 -22.19
C GLY A 306 -12.69 14.08 -23.13
N LEU A 307 -12.79 12.76 -23.30
CA LEU A 307 -11.98 12.03 -24.30
C LEU A 307 -12.47 12.33 -25.71
N GLU A 308 -11.55 12.72 -26.57
CA GLU A 308 -11.82 12.90 -28.00
C GLU A 308 -12.06 11.53 -28.69
N PRO A 309 -12.86 11.46 -29.77
CA PRO A 309 -13.15 10.19 -30.44
C PRO A 309 -11.92 9.40 -30.88
N GLY A 310 -10.85 10.08 -31.32
CA GLY A 310 -9.59 9.46 -31.73
C GLY A 310 -8.69 8.98 -30.57
N GLN A 311 -9.07 9.29 -29.33
CA GLN A 311 -8.35 8.87 -28.12
C GLN A 311 -8.87 7.56 -27.54
N ARG A 312 -9.95 7.01 -28.09
CA ARG A 312 -10.51 5.71 -27.69
C ARG A 312 -10.35 4.70 -28.82
N SER A 313 -9.82 3.52 -28.48
CA SER A 313 -9.82 2.34 -29.35
C SER A 313 -10.68 1.25 -28.71
N GLU A 314 -11.73 0.82 -29.40
CA GLU A 314 -12.55 -0.32 -28.97
C GLU A 314 -12.19 -1.55 -29.82
N LEU A 315 -11.73 -2.60 -29.15
CA LEU A 315 -11.34 -3.84 -29.81
C LEU A 315 -12.54 -4.77 -29.99
N PRO A 316 -12.49 -5.70 -30.95
CA PRO A 316 -13.51 -6.73 -31.09
C PRO A 316 -13.69 -7.53 -29.79
N ALA A 317 -14.94 -7.89 -29.48
CA ALA A 317 -15.23 -8.72 -28.32
C ALA A 317 -14.57 -10.10 -28.44
N LEU A 318 -13.91 -10.54 -27.37
CA LEU A 318 -13.28 -11.86 -27.33
C LEU A 318 -14.32 -12.95 -27.57
N ARG A 319 -14.03 -13.81 -28.54
CA ARG A 319 -14.86 -14.98 -28.91
C ARG A 319 -14.41 -16.22 -28.14
N ALA A 320 -15.24 -17.25 -28.08
CA ALA A 320 -14.79 -18.54 -27.54
C ALA A 320 -13.63 -19.10 -28.37
N LEU A 321 -12.68 -19.74 -27.71
CA LEU A 321 -11.59 -20.45 -28.40
C LEU A 321 -12.20 -21.59 -29.24
N PRO A 322 -11.70 -21.82 -30.47
CA PRO A 322 -12.00 -23.02 -31.23
C PRO A 322 -11.65 -24.30 -30.44
N PRO A 323 -12.35 -25.42 -30.69
CA PRO A 323 -12.13 -26.68 -29.97
C PRO A 323 -10.67 -27.17 -29.95
N ALA A 324 -9.91 -26.95 -31.03
CA ALA A 324 -8.51 -27.33 -31.12
C ALA A 324 -7.63 -26.57 -30.10
N GLU A 325 -7.87 -25.27 -29.92
CA GLU A 325 -7.13 -24.43 -28.98
C GLU A 325 -7.52 -24.72 -27.53
N VAL A 326 -8.79 -25.07 -27.28
CA VAL A 326 -9.24 -25.56 -25.98
C VAL A 326 -8.51 -26.86 -25.61
N GLY A 327 -8.33 -27.78 -26.57
CA GLY A 327 -7.55 -29.00 -26.38
C GLY A 327 -6.10 -28.72 -25.98
N LEU A 328 -5.42 -27.83 -26.70
CA LEU A 328 -4.05 -27.41 -26.40
C LEU A 328 -3.93 -26.75 -25.02
N LEU A 329 -4.89 -25.92 -24.63
CA LEU A 329 -4.91 -25.30 -23.31
C LEU A 329 -5.10 -26.34 -22.20
N ALA A 330 -5.98 -27.32 -22.40
CA ALA A 330 -6.22 -28.40 -21.45
C ALA A 330 -5.00 -29.31 -21.26
N GLU A 331 -4.30 -29.66 -22.35
CA GLU A 331 -3.04 -30.41 -22.30
C GLU A 331 -1.99 -29.67 -21.47
N ARG A 332 -1.84 -28.35 -21.68
CA ARG A 332 -0.88 -27.53 -20.92
C ARG A 332 -1.28 -27.32 -19.46
N ALA A 333 -2.56 -27.39 -19.13
CA ALA A 333 -3.06 -27.26 -17.77
C ALA A 333 -2.96 -28.55 -16.95
N THR A 334 -2.86 -29.71 -17.62
CA THR A 334 -2.82 -31.05 -17.01
C THR A 334 -1.43 -31.70 -17.08
N GLY A 335 -0.45 -31.00 -17.64
CA GLY A 335 0.96 -31.39 -17.67
C GLY A 335 1.57 -31.54 -16.28
#